data_AF-A0A2P6W546-F1
#
_entry.id   AF-A0A2P6W546-F1
#
_cell.length_a   1.000
_cell.length_b   1.000
_cell.length_c   1.000
_cell.angle_alpha   90.00
_cell.angle_beta   90.00
_cell.angle_gamma   90.00
#
_symmetry.space_group_name_H-M   'P 1'
#
loop_
_entity.id
_entity.type
_entity.pdbx_description
1 polymer ?
#
loop_
_entity_poly.entity_id
_entity_poly.type
_entity_poly.pdbx_seq_one_letter_code
_entity_poly.pdbx_strand_id
1 'polypeptide(L)' 'MGLTICHYSPFHEVIEGGIKRSIRQQRKVLEKEKQIELVTDAGKDYNILHLNLGDPLSVYQMFRAKRSGKKVIFHREDI' A
#
# COMPACT_ATOMS: atom_id res chain seq x y z
N MET A 1 -13.11 -16.23 -1.79
CA MET A 1 -12.36 -15.31 -0.91
C MET A 1 -11.66 -14.29 -1.79
N GLY A 2 -11.98 -13.00 -1.64
CA GLY A 2 -11.28 -11.94 -2.37
C GLY A 2 -9.87 -11.74 -1.83
N LEU A 3 -9.01 -11.10 -2.62
CA LEU A 3 -7.65 -10.74 -2.25
C LEU A 3 -7.67 -9.37 -1.55
N THR A 4 -7.22 -9.30 -0.31
CA THR A 4 -7.12 -8.02 0.41
C THR A 4 -5.72 -7.43 0.26
N ILE A 5 -5.63 -6.21 -0.28
CA ILE A 5 -4.38 -5.47 -0.48
C ILE A 5 -4.36 -4.26 0.45
N CYS A 6 -3.32 -4.19 1.29
CA CYS A 6 -3.02 -3.00 2.07
C CYS A 6 -2.17 -2.04 1.23
N HIS A 7 -2.78 -0.98 0.69
CA HIS A 7 -2.08 0.10 -0.03
C HIS A 7 -1.64 1.18 0.95
N TYR A 8 -0.51 0.93 1.60
CA TYR A 8 0.00 1.71 2.71
C TYR A 8 0.80 2.92 2.19
N SER A 9 0.38 4.11 2.63
CA SER A 9 1.03 5.38 2.33
C SER A 9 0.73 6.36 3.47
N PRO A 10 1.51 6.34 4.56
CA PRO A 10 1.19 7.04 5.80
C PRO A 10 1.21 8.56 5.64
N PHE A 11 1.96 9.08 4.66
CA PHE A 11 2.10 10.50 4.39
C PHE A 11 1.26 10.99 3.21
N HIS A 12 0.30 10.18 2.72
CA HIS A 12 -0.49 10.53 1.52
C HIS A 12 -1.22 11.88 1.63
N GLU A 13 -1.63 12.26 2.84
CA GLU A 13 -2.38 13.51 3.06
C GLU A 13 -1.50 14.76 2.96
N VAL A 14 -0.20 14.63 3.25
CA VAL A 14 0.75 15.76 3.27
C VAL A 14 1.66 15.80 2.03
N ILE A 15 1.73 14.70 1.27
CA ILE A 15 2.47 14.64 0.01
C ILE A 15 1.64 15.27 -1.10
N GLU A 16 2.28 16.12 -1.89
CA GLU A 16 1.67 16.80 -3.04
C GLU A 16 2.32 16.39 -4.38
N GLY A 17 1.76 16.89 -5.48
CA GLY A 17 2.34 16.71 -6.81
C GLY A 17 2.14 15.32 -7.40
N GLY A 18 3.14 14.86 -8.17
CA GLY A 18 3.08 13.64 -8.97
C GLY A 18 2.78 12.38 -8.14
N ILE A 19 3.42 12.27 -6.97
CA ILE A 19 3.27 11.13 -6.07
C ILE A 19 1.82 11.00 -5.58
N LYS A 20 1.21 12.11 -5.14
CA LYS A 20 -0.20 12.13 -4.70
C LYS A 20 -1.13 11.68 -5.82
N ARG A 21 -0.88 12.15 -7.05
CA ARG A 21 -1.67 11.77 -8.23
C ARG A 21 -1.52 10.29 -8.54
N SER A 22 -0.30 9.75 -8.52
CA SER A 22 0.00 8.36 -8.81
C SER A 22 -0.67 7.41 -7.81
N ILE A 23 -0.46 7.63 -6.49
CA ILE A 23 -1.13 6.86 -5.43
C ILE A 23 -2.65 6.83 -5.63
N ARG A 24 -3.25 8.00 -5.92
CA ARG A 24 -4.69 8.11 -6.16
C ARG A 24 -5.13 7.32 -7.40
N GLN A 25 -4.35 7.33 -8.48
CA GLN A 25 -4.66 6.58 -9.69
C GLN A 25 -4.56 5.07 -9.46
N GLN A 26 -3.54 4.61 -8.74
CA GLN A 26 -3.39 3.20 -8.39
C GLN A 26 -4.57 2.71 -7.54
N ARG A 27 -4.97 3.46 -6.50
CA ARG A 27 -6.13 3.11 -5.66
C ARG A 27 -7.40 3.00 -6.49
N LYS A 28 -7.65 3.97 -7.38
CA LYS A 28 -8.81 3.93 -8.31
C LYS A 28 -8.81 2.71 -9.23
N VAL A 29 -7.64 2.19 -9.62
CA VAL A 29 -7.56 0.96 -10.43
C VAL A 29 -7.88 -0.25 -9.54
N LEU A 30 -7.26 -0.35 -8.36
CA LEU A 30 -7.49 -1.44 -7.42
C LEU A 30 -8.96 -1.54 -6.97
N GLU A 31 -9.60 -0.40 -6.69
CA GLU A 31 -11.01 -0.33 -6.28
C GLU A 31 -11.99 -0.78 -7.38
N LYS A 32 -11.58 -0.75 -8.65
CA LYS A 32 -12.40 -1.25 -9.77
C LYS A 32 -12.35 -2.77 -9.92
N GLU A 33 -11.34 -3.41 -9.34
CA GLU A 33 -11.18 -4.86 -9.42
C GLU A 33 -12.10 -5.56 -8.44
N LYS A 34 -13.10 -6.29 -8.96
CA LYS A 34 -14.13 -6.96 -8.14
C LYS A 34 -13.59 -7.97 -7.12
N GLN A 35 -12.38 -8.47 -7.34
CA GLN A 35 -11.74 -9.48 -6.50
C GLN A 35 -10.78 -8.88 -5.46
N ILE A 36 -10.58 -7.55 -5.47
CA ILE A 36 -9.65 -6.87 -4.59
C ILE A 36 -10.42 -6.08 -3.53
N GLU A 37 -10.11 -6.34 -2.28
CA GLU A 37 -10.47 -5.46 -1.18
C GLU A 37 -9.28 -4.55 -0.88
N LEU A 38 -9.49 -3.24 -0.95
CA LEU A 38 -8.45 -2.26 -0.67
C LEU A 38 -8.54 -1.79 0.79
N VAL A 39 -7.46 -1.95 1.56
CA VAL A 39 -7.31 -1.35 2.88
C VAL A 39 -6.12 -0.40 2.90
N THR A 40 -6.17 0.63 3.73
CA THR A 40 -5.08 1.61 3.89
C THR A 40 -4.42 1.53 5.26
N ASP A 41 -5.07 0.86 6.20
CA ASP A 41 -4.59 0.61 7.55
C ASP A 41 -3.88 -0.74 7.61
N ALA A 42 -2.58 -0.71 7.90
CA ALA A 42 -1.74 -1.91 8.06
C ALA A 42 -1.93 -2.61 9.42
N GLY A 43 -2.85 -2.16 10.27
CA GLY A 43 -3.38 -2.87 11.43
C GLY A 43 -4.49 -3.87 11.10
N LYS A 44 -5.16 -3.74 9.95
CA LYS A 44 -6.16 -4.72 9.47
C LYS A 44 -5.50 -5.99 8.94
N ASP A 45 -6.25 -7.08 8.85
CA ASP A 45 -5.77 -8.27 8.15
C ASP A 45 -5.77 -8.03 6.63
N TYR A 46 -4.73 -8.49 5.95
CA TYR A 46 -4.55 -8.37 4.51
C TYR A 46 -3.70 -9.52 3.98
N ASN A 47 -3.74 -9.78 2.68
CA ASN A 47 -2.89 -10.79 2.04
C ASN A 47 -1.57 -10.19 1.53
N ILE A 48 -1.63 -8.97 1.00
CA ILE A 48 -0.49 -8.28 0.38
C ILE A 48 -0.35 -6.88 0.98
N LEU A 49 0.86 -6.52 1.39
CA LEU A 49 1.24 -5.13 1.69
C LEU A 49 1.86 -4.51 0.43
N HIS A 50 1.29 -3.39 -0.04
CA HIS A 50 1.79 -2.62 -1.16
C HIS A 50 2.27 -1.24 -0.68
N LEU A 51 3.57 -0.99 -0.81
CA LEU A 51 4.25 0.22 -0.36
C LEU A 51 4.64 1.08 -1.56
N ASN A 52 4.31 2.38 -1.50
CA ASN A 52 4.67 3.35 -2.55
C ASN A 52 5.94 4.15 -2.23
N LEU A 53 6.33 4.16 -0.95
CA LEU A 53 7.39 5.00 -0.42
C LEU A 53 8.29 4.18 0.50
N GLY A 54 9.57 4.53 0.51
CA GLY A 54 10.59 3.95 1.38
C GLY A 54 10.78 4.69 2.70
N ASP A 55 9.73 5.33 3.22
CA ASP A 55 9.81 6.06 4.49
C ASP A 55 9.97 5.09 5.68
N PRO A 56 10.44 5.57 6.85
CA PRO A 56 10.69 4.70 8.01
C PRO A 56 9.47 3.89 8.47
N LEU A 57 8.25 4.42 8.33
CA LEU A 57 7.03 3.70 8.70
C LEU A 57 6.74 2.58 7.69
N SER A 58 6.90 2.85 6.40
CA SER A 58 6.77 1.83 5.35
C SER A 58 7.79 0.70 5.51
N VAL A 59 9.04 1.02 5.85
CA VAL A 59 10.09 0.02 6.15
C VAL A 59 9.72 -0.82 7.38
N TYR A 60 9.23 -0.19 8.45
CA TYR A 60 8.75 -0.90 9.63
C TYR A 60 7.61 -1.87 9.27
N GLN A 61 6.63 -1.44 8.49
CA GLN A 61 5.52 -2.28 8.07
C GLN A 61 5.95 -3.41 7.14
N MET A 62 6.93 -3.19 6.25
CA MET A 62 7.53 -4.27 5.44
C MET A 62 8.07 -5.38 6.33
N PHE A 63 8.87 -5.06 7.35
CA PHE A 63 9.43 -6.06 8.24
C PHE A 63 8.34 -6.79 9.05
N ARG A 64 7.34 -6.06 9.54
CA ARG A 64 6.19 -6.62 10.24
C ARG A 64 5.41 -7.60 9.35
N ALA A 65 5.10 -7.20 8.12
CA ALA A 65 4.38 -8.02 7.14
C ALA A 65 5.16 -9.30 6.79
N LYS A 66 6.47 -9.18 6.50
CA LYS A 66 7.35 -10.31 6.23
C LYS A 66 7.41 -11.28 7.40
N ARG A 67 7.51 -10.78 8.64
CA ARG A 67 7.53 -11.61 9.85
C ARG A 67 6.22 -12.39 10.04
N SER A 68 5.11 -11.85 9.57
CA SER A 68 3.79 -12.51 9.59
C SER A 68 3.50 -13.34 8.33
N GLY A 69 4.49 -13.60 7.47
CA GLY A 69 4.34 -14.41 6.26
C GLY A 69 3.52 -13.75 5.15
N LYS A 70 3.24 -12.44 5.24
CA LYS A 70 2.50 -11.69 4.22
C LYS A 70 3.40 -11.37 3.03
N LYS A 71 2.81 -11.31 1.83
CA LYS A 71 3.51 -10.87 0.62
C LYS A 71 3.70 -9.35 0.67
N VAL A 72 4.84 -8.86 0.19
CA VAL A 72 5.14 -7.43 0.13
C VAL A 72 5.49 -7.03 -1.30
N ILE A 73 4.85 -5.98 -1.80
CA ILE A 73 5.17 -5.29 -3.04
C ILE A 73 5.76 -3.93 -2.66
N PHE A 74 6.97 -3.65 -3.12
CA PHE A 74 7.60 -2.35 -2.98
C PHE A 74 7.63 -1.68 -4.35
N HIS A 75 6.74 -0.73 -4.55
CA HIS A 75 6.65 0.07 -5.77
C HIS A 75 7.24 1.43 -5.46
N ARG A 76 8.50 1.63 -5.83
CA ARG A 76 9.18 2.89 -5.57
C ARG A 76 8.80 3.88 -6.67
N GLU A 77 8.16 4.97 -6.29
CA GLU A 77 8.08 6.15 -7.14
C GLU A 77 9.36 6.96 -6.93
N ASP A 78 10.18 7.07 -7.98
CA ASP A 78 11.34 7.94 -7.96
C ASP A 78 10.90 9.38 -8.26
N ILE A 79 11.39 10.33 -7.46
CA ILE A 79 11.28 11.78 -7.71
C ILE A 79 12.27 12.18 -8.80
#